data_AF-A0A7T8QWV3-F1
#
_entry.id   AF-A0A7T8QWV3-F1
#
_cell.length_a   1.000
_cell.length_b   1.000
_cell.length_c   1.000
_cell.angle_alpha   90.00
_cell.angle_beta   90.00
_cell.angle_gamma   90.00
#
_symmetry.space_group_name_H-M   'P 1'
#
loop_
_entity.id
_entity.type
_entity.pdbx_description
1 polymer ?
#
loop_
_entity_poly.entity_id
_entity_poly.type
_entity_poly.pdbx_seq_one_letter_code
_entity_poly.pdbx_strand_id
1 'polypeptide(L)'
;MYNLETPAGQIFCGTHTTLGFSSAMNKVMRLVEADMKMEQVLQSFMVDLDVDSKNASVAGQALDMCLKLVAPEYSHKPWNRYREFLLFLEQRQVSSVLFSYKDSRFGCLSRAAAVLIYHFNHLTEFLSQNPHINNRLACLVREVMELPYLKVVLVAFACLGVHLVEPFYARTIEKDATHTQLREFYKGLHTGLGQPISDNYTTFTTPEYPVVSDKLFSSVKKTYTEEVLNSVSDVAAEHLDEVKKLTDLMLPHLKTVLARQRRDYGIDEETFPMDYPVSEQASNIDGTPVHNIGMERQCGKVDYRLKKLGTLNAVSRSIILQKSQELRNGQVPSFRGFKAAAQAKREVELNWTERMKEKFERGAEEKQEMAQRKERRRLNMLDTLKSFGGPSLTVEKLKSSLWMKV
;
A
#
# COMPACT_ATOMS: atom_id res chain seq x y z
N MET A 1 -19.99 31.71 14.90
CA MET A 1 -18.67 32.16 14.42
C MET A 1 -17.63 31.34 15.15
N TYR A 2 -16.65 30.76 14.44
CA TYR A 2 -15.56 30.03 15.07
C TYR A 2 -14.70 30.97 15.92
N ASN A 3 -14.36 30.56 17.14
CA ASN A 3 -13.39 31.28 17.96
C ASN A 3 -11.99 30.97 17.42
N LEU A 4 -11.35 31.95 16.77
CA LEU A 4 -10.03 31.80 16.16
C LEU A 4 -8.88 31.85 17.17
N GLU A 5 -9.16 32.19 18.44
CA GLU A 5 -8.16 32.28 19.51
C GLU A 5 -8.01 30.98 20.29
N THR A 6 -8.97 30.05 20.19
CA THR A 6 -8.83 28.68 20.69
C THR A 6 -8.37 27.75 19.56
N PRO A 7 -7.61 26.67 19.83
CA PRO A 7 -7.22 25.68 18.83
C PRO A 7 -8.40 24.94 18.14
N ALA A 8 -9.64 25.32 18.48
CA ALA A 8 -10.94 24.72 18.16
C ALA A 8 -11.41 24.99 16.70
N GLY A 9 -10.46 24.96 15.77
CA GLY A 9 -10.71 24.83 14.34
C GLY A 9 -10.17 23.52 13.78
N GLN A 10 -9.95 22.49 14.62
CA GLN A 10 -9.51 21.18 14.15
C GLN A 10 -10.68 20.45 13.50
N ILE A 11 -10.88 20.74 12.22
CA ILE A 11 -11.82 20.01 11.40
C ILE A 11 -11.32 18.57 11.29
N PHE A 12 -12.08 17.64 11.86
CA PHE A 12 -11.71 16.23 11.95
C PHE A 12 -11.56 15.64 10.55
N CYS A 13 -10.34 15.29 10.16
CA CYS A 13 -10.12 14.62 8.90
C CYS A 13 -10.59 13.15 9.02
N GLY A 14 -11.67 12.79 8.32
CA GLY A 14 -12.17 11.41 8.21
C GLY A 14 -11.10 10.42 7.76
N THR A 15 -10.20 10.93 6.93
CA THR A 15 -9.26 10.15 6.12
C THR A 15 -8.06 9.61 6.88
N HIS A 16 -7.65 10.23 8.00
CA HIS A 16 -6.52 9.71 8.77
C HIS A 16 -6.82 8.35 9.42
N THR A 17 -8.09 8.09 9.74
CA THR A 17 -8.49 6.84 10.40
C THR A 17 -8.57 5.70 9.42
N THR A 18 -9.04 5.93 8.20
CA THR A 18 -9.01 4.93 7.13
C THR A 18 -7.58 4.57 6.72
N LEU A 19 -6.67 5.55 6.70
CA LEU A 19 -5.23 5.31 6.53
C LEU A 19 -4.63 4.56 7.73
N GLY A 20 -5.07 4.91 8.94
CA GLY A 20 -4.69 4.22 10.18
C GLY A 20 -5.09 2.74 10.17
N PHE A 21 -6.29 2.41 9.70
CA PHE A 21 -6.74 1.03 9.54
C PHE A 21 -5.87 0.26 8.55
N SER A 22 -5.61 0.83 7.37
CA SER A 22 -4.68 0.24 6.39
C SER A 22 -3.27 0.00 6.96
N SER A 23 -2.78 0.94 7.77
CA SER A 23 -1.47 0.82 8.44
C SER A 23 -1.48 -0.25 9.52
N ALA A 24 -2.57 -0.39 10.29
CA ALA A 24 -2.70 -1.43 11.31
C ALA A 24 -2.77 -2.82 10.68
N MET A 25 -3.60 -3.01 9.63
CA MET A 25 -3.68 -4.25 8.87
C MET A 25 -2.29 -4.70 8.36
N ASN A 26 -1.55 -3.79 7.72
CA ASN A 26 -0.18 -4.07 7.27
C ASN A 26 0.79 -4.34 8.42
N LYS A 27 0.63 -3.67 9.56
CA LYS A 27 1.49 -3.90 10.73
C LYS A 27 1.30 -5.32 11.28
N VAL A 28 0.06 -5.78 11.41
CA VAL A 28 -0.25 -7.14 11.86
C VAL A 28 0.30 -8.17 10.89
N MET A 29 0.09 -7.96 9.59
CA MET A 29 0.63 -8.88 8.59
C MET A 29 2.15 -9.00 8.63
N ARG A 30 2.87 -7.90 8.87
CA ARG A 30 4.32 -7.98 9.04
C ARG A 30 4.76 -8.84 10.22
N LEU A 31 4.01 -8.82 11.32
CA LEU A 31 4.31 -9.67 12.47
C LEU A 31 4.11 -11.15 12.10
N VAL A 32 2.99 -11.46 11.45
CA VAL A 32 2.70 -12.82 10.96
C VAL A 32 3.75 -13.29 9.95
N GLU A 33 4.12 -12.45 8.98
CA GLU A 33 5.11 -12.79 7.95
C GLU A 33 6.53 -12.94 8.50
N ALA A 34 6.89 -12.16 9.52
CA ALA A 34 8.15 -12.32 10.24
C ALA A 34 8.21 -13.68 10.96
N ASP A 35 7.12 -14.09 11.61
CA ASP A 35 7.02 -15.39 12.27
C ASP A 35 7.04 -16.56 11.27
N MET A 36 6.48 -16.36 10.07
CA MET A 36 6.54 -17.31 8.95
C MET A 36 7.93 -17.42 8.32
N LYS A 37 8.90 -16.59 8.72
CA LYS A 37 10.25 -16.50 8.12
C LYS A 37 10.20 -16.28 6.61
N MET A 38 9.27 -15.44 6.14
CA MET A 38 9.09 -15.17 4.71
C MET A 38 10.35 -14.67 4.03
N GLU A 39 11.26 -13.99 4.74
CA GLU A 39 12.58 -13.60 4.21
C GLU A 39 13.37 -14.79 3.65
N GLN A 40 13.25 -15.99 4.25
CA GLN A 40 13.92 -17.20 3.77
C GLN A 40 13.23 -17.77 2.52
N VAL A 41 11.91 -17.62 2.43
CA VAL A 41 11.12 -18.03 1.25
C VAL A 41 11.40 -17.10 0.08
N LEU A 42 11.48 -15.79 0.33
CA LEU A 42 11.73 -14.76 -0.67
C LEU A 42 13.20 -14.75 -1.16
N GLN A 43 14.16 -15.26 -0.38
CA GLN A 43 15.53 -15.50 -0.86
C GLN A 43 15.59 -16.47 -2.05
N SER A 44 14.54 -17.29 -2.24
CA SER A 44 14.46 -18.22 -3.37
C SER A 44 13.88 -17.59 -4.64
N PHE A 45 13.41 -16.33 -4.56
CA PHE A 45 12.85 -15.63 -5.71
C PHE A 45 13.97 -15.26 -6.68
N MET A 46 13.73 -15.40 -7.98
CA MET A 46 14.72 -15.16 -9.04
C MET A 46 15.13 -13.68 -9.14
N VAL A 47 14.41 -12.79 -8.46
CA VAL A 47 14.62 -11.35 -8.46
C VAL A 47 14.68 -10.86 -7.02
N ASP A 48 15.77 -10.17 -6.64
CA ASP A 48 15.88 -9.51 -5.34
C ASP A 48 14.66 -8.60 -5.09
N LEU A 49 13.86 -8.97 -4.09
CA LEU A 49 12.84 -8.12 -3.50
C LEU A 49 13.52 -7.23 -2.47
N ASP A 50 13.45 -5.92 -2.69
CA ASP A 50 13.89 -4.95 -1.70
C ASP A 50 12.80 -4.86 -0.61
N VAL A 51 12.83 -5.80 0.34
CA VAL A 51 11.87 -5.90 1.45
C VAL A 51 12.06 -4.76 2.47
N ASP A 52 13.12 -3.95 2.34
CA ASP A 52 13.49 -2.84 3.25
C ASP A 52 12.52 -1.64 3.23
N SER A 53 11.32 -1.78 2.65
CA SER A 53 10.26 -0.80 2.83
C SER A 53 9.76 -0.88 4.29
N LYS A 54 10.25 0.01 5.15
CA LYS A 54 9.94 0.10 6.59
C LYS A 54 8.44 0.16 6.95
N ASN A 55 7.53 0.20 5.98
CA ASN A 55 6.12 0.51 6.15
C ASN A 55 5.10 -0.48 5.53
N ALA A 56 5.49 -1.49 4.75
CA ALA A 56 4.51 -2.38 4.08
C ALA A 56 4.81 -3.89 4.28
N SER A 57 3.76 -4.70 4.47
CA SER A 57 3.82 -6.17 4.50
C SER A 57 4.17 -6.75 3.12
N VAL A 58 4.68 -7.98 3.06
CA VAL A 58 4.92 -8.70 1.80
C VAL A 58 3.62 -8.84 1.02
N ALA A 59 2.51 -9.21 1.68
CA ALA A 59 1.19 -9.26 1.06
C ALA A 59 0.74 -7.88 0.52
N GLY A 60 0.99 -6.81 1.26
CA GLY A 60 0.71 -5.44 0.80
C GLY A 60 1.56 -5.03 -0.40
N GLN A 61 2.83 -5.44 -0.43
CA GLN A 61 3.72 -5.22 -1.57
C GLN A 61 3.30 -6.07 -2.79
N ALA A 62 2.93 -7.33 -2.58
CA ALA A 62 2.42 -8.22 -3.62
C ALA A 62 1.16 -7.66 -4.28
N LEU A 63 0.21 -7.18 -3.47
CA LEU A 63 -0.99 -6.49 -3.95
C LEU A 63 -0.64 -5.30 -4.86
N ASP A 64 0.27 -4.44 -4.41
CA ASP A 64 0.73 -3.27 -5.17
C ASP A 64 1.46 -3.69 -6.45
N MET A 65 2.26 -4.76 -6.44
CA MET A 65 2.95 -5.29 -7.62
C MET A 65 1.95 -5.80 -8.67
N CYS A 66 1.02 -6.67 -8.25
CA CYS A 66 0.00 -7.25 -9.12
C CYS A 66 -0.82 -6.15 -9.79
N LEU A 67 -1.32 -5.20 -9.01
CA LEU A 67 -2.14 -4.13 -9.55
C LEU A 67 -1.33 -3.08 -10.30
N LYS A 68 -0.08 -2.78 -9.94
CA LYS A 68 0.77 -1.92 -10.78
C LYS A 68 0.89 -2.48 -12.19
N LEU A 69 1.07 -3.80 -12.31
CA LEU A 69 1.23 -4.45 -13.60
C LEU A 69 0.01 -4.25 -14.50
N VAL A 70 -1.21 -4.23 -13.96
CA VAL A 70 -2.44 -4.21 -14.76
C VAL A 70 -3.36 -3.01 -14.53
N ALA A 71 -3.05 -2.06 -13.64
CA ALA A 71 -3.95 -0.94 -13.36
C ALA A 71 -3.85 0.17 -14.42
N PRO A 72 -4.98 0.87 -14.71
CA PRO A 72 -5.04 1.95 -15.70
C PRO A 72 -4.11 3.12 -15.40
N GLU A 73 -3.86 3.42 -14.12
CA GLU A 73 -3.03 4.55 -13.67
C GLU A 73 -1.58 4.48 -14.19
N TYR A 74 -1.08 3.27 -14.40
CA TYR A 74 0.28 3.03 -14.87
C TYR A 74 0.35 2.72 -16.36
N SER A 75 -0.74 2.89 -17.12
CA SER A 75 -0.81 2.62 -18.57
C SER A 75 0.22 3.40 -19.41
N HIS A 76 0.75 4.50 -18.88
CA HIS A 76 1.81 5.28 -19.49
C HIS A 76 3.22 4.70 -19.24
N LYS A 77 3.36 3.65 -18.42
CA LYS A 77 4.64 3.03 -18.07
C LYS A 77 4.92 1.83 -18.99
N PRO A 78 6.17 1.64 -19.46
CA PRO A 78 6.50 0.59 -20.43
C PRO A 78 6.43 -0.83 -19.86
N TRP A 79 6.44 -1.00 -18.54
CA TRP A 79 6.33 -2.28 -17.85
C TRP A 79 4.89 -2.68 -17.51
N ASN A 80 3.94 -1.74 -17.58
CA ASN A 80 2.53 -2.01 -17.34
C ASN A 80 1.92 -2.74 -18.55
N ARG A 81 0.94 -3.58 -18.29
CA ARG A 81 0.26 -4.47 -19.25
C ARG A 81 -1.26 -4.33 -19.18
N TYR A 82 -1.75 -3.16 -18.75
CA TYR A 82 -3.19 -2.90 -18.61
C TYR A 82 -3.95 -3.15 -19.91
N ARG A 83 -3.45 -2.68 -21.06
CA ARG A 83 -4.15 -2.82 -22.35
C ARG A 83 -4.20 -4.28 -22.80
N GLU A 84 -3.08 -4.99 -22.68
CA GLU A 84 -2.99 -6.41 -23.01
C GLU A 84 -3.87 -7.25 -22.10
N PHE A 85 -3.90 -6.92 -20.80
CA PHE A 85 -4.76 -7.59 -19.83
C PHE A 85 -6.25 -7.29 -20.07
N LEU A 86 -6.61 -6.05 -20.43
CA LEU A 86 -7.99 -5.71 -20.81
C LEU A 86 -8.47 -6.55 -21.99
N LEU A 87 -7.68 -6.64 -23.06
CA LEU A 87 -8.02 -7.48 -24.22
C LEU A 87 -8.18 -8.94 -23.83
N PHE A 88 -7.34 -9.44 -22.91
CA PHE A 88 -7.43 -10.79 -22.37
C PHE A 88 -8.74 -11.03 -21.59
N LEU A 89 -9.19 -10.04 -20.79
CA LEU A 89 -10.45 -10.09 -20.05
C LEU A 89 -11.66 -10.03 -21.00
N GLU A 90 -11.62 -9.14 -22.00
CA GLU A 90 -12.67 -9.00 -23.02
C GLU A 90 -12.89 -10.31 -23.78
N GLN A 91 -11.81 -11.01 -24.16
CA GLN A 91 -11.89 -12.32 -24.81
C GLN A 91 -12.56 -13.40 -23.94
N ARG A 92 -12.49 -13.25 -22.62
CA ARG A 92 -13.13 -14.15 -21.64
C ARG A 92 -14.49 -13.67 -21.16
N GLN A 93 -14.99 -12.55 -21.71
CA GLN A 93 -16.24 -11.91 -21.30
C GLN A 93 -16.25 -11.56 -19.81
N VAL A 94 -15.09 -11.20 -19.25
CA VAL A 94 -14.95 -10.80 -17.85
C VAL A 94 -15.01 -9.28 -17.75
N SER A 95 -15.82 -8.77 -16.83
CA SER A 95 -15.93 -7.35 -16.52
C SER A 95 -14.59 -6.80 -16.02
N SER A 96 -14.08 -5.71 -16.60
CA SER A 96 -12.93 -5.02 -16.05
C SER A 96 -13.37 -4.09 -14.92
N VAL A 97 -13.17 -4.53 -13.67
CA VAL A 97 -13.42 -3.72 -12.46
C VAL A 97 -12.16 -3.01 -11.96
N LEU A 98 -11.10 -3.00 -12.77
CA LEU A 98 -9.85 -2.29 -12.48
C LEU A 98 -10.09 -0.78 -12.35
N PHE A 99 -9.46 -0.16 -11.34
CA PHE A 99 -9.66 1.24 -11.01
C PHE A 99 -8.34 2.02 -10.90
N SER A 100 -8.44 3.34 -10.96
CA SER A 100 -7.33 4.28 -10.75
C SER A 100 -7.22 4.65 -9.27
N TYR A 101 -6.03 4.49 -8.66
CA TYR A 101 -5.84 4.76 -7.22
C TYR A 101 -6.07 6.22 -6.90
N LYS A 102 -5.79 7.11 -7.86
CA LYS A 102 -6.01 8.55 -7.74
C LYS A 102 -7.47 8.92 -7.42
N ASP A 103 -8.41 8.08 -7.85
CA ASP A 103 -9.85 8.28 -7.68
C ASP A 103 -10.41 7.56 -6.43
N SER A 104 -9.63 6.64 -5.85
CA SER A 104 -9.98 5.84 -4.66
C SER A 104 -8.97 6.06 -3.51
N ARG A 105 -8.74 7.31 -3.13
CA ARG A 105 -7.60 7.70 -2.24
C ARG A 105 -7.63 7.12 -0.83
N PHE A 106 -8.80 6.74 -0.31
CA PHE A 106 -9.00 6.27 1.07
C PHE A 106 -9.67 4.90 1.04
N GLY A 107 -9.25 3.97 1.91
CA GLY A 107 -9.71 2.56 1.85
C GLY A 107 -9.13 1.75 0.69
N CYS A 108 -8.20 2.34 -0.09
CA CYS A 108 -7.68 1.73 -1.30
C CYS A 108 -7.09 0.33 -1.10
N LEU A 109 -6.48 0.04 0.06
CA LEU A 109 -5.89 -1.27 0.34
C LEU A 109 -6.96 -2.38 0.26
N SER A 110 -8.06 -2.22 0.97
CA SER A 110 -9.12 -3.22 1.02
C SER A 110 -9.86 -3.37 -0.30
N ARG A 111 -10.12 -2.24 -0.99
CA ARG A 111 -10.74 -2.29 -2.31
C ARG A 111 -9.83 -2.91 -3.37
N ALA A 112 -8.55 -2.56 -3.34
CA ALA A 112 -7.53 -3.18 -4.18
C ALA A 112 -7.46 -4.69 -3.93
N ALA A 113 -7.51 -5.11 -2.66
CA ALA A 113 -7.49 -6.53 -2.31
C ALA A 113 -8.70 -7.28 -2.89
N ALA A 114 -9.92 -6.71 -2.77
CA ALA A 114 -11.13 -7.29 -3.34
C ALA A 114 -11.03 -7.42 -4.88
N VAL A 115 -10.58 -6.36 -5.56
CA VAL A 115 -10.41 -6.35 -7.03
C VAL A 115 -9.32 -7.32 -7.47
N LEU A 116 -8.23 -7.45 -6.71
CA LEU A 116 -7.19 -8.43 -7.02
C LEU A 116 -7.70 -9.85 -6.83
N ILE A 117 -8.52 -10.14 -5.81
CA ILE A 117 -9.15 -11.45 -5.64
C ILE A 117 -10.03 -11.80 -6.84
N TYR A 118 -10.89 -10.88 -7.28
CA TYR A 118 -11.73 -11.07 -8.47
C TYR A 118 -10.90 -11.40 -9.73
N HIS A 119 -9.78 -10.69 -9.92
CA HIS A 119 -8.90 -10.91 -11.06
C HIS A 119 -7.77 -11.91 -10.82
N PHE A 120 -7.70 -12.59 -9.66
CA PHE A 120 -6.51 -13.34 -9.24
C PHE A 120 -6.17 -14.44 -10.24
N ASN A 121 -7.11 -15.35 -10.48
CA ASN A 121 -6.90 -16.46 -11.40
C ASN A 121 -6.70 -15.98 -12.83
N HIS A 122 -7.30 -14.85 -13.21
CA HIS A 122 -7.21 -14.29 -14.55
C HIS A 122 -5.83 -13.69 -14.81
N LEU A 123 -5.25 -13.03 -13.80
CA LEU A 123 -3.89 -12.51 -13.86
C LEU A 123 -2.87 -13.66 -13.92
N THR A 124 -3.07 -14.74 -13.15
CA THR A 124 -2.24 -15.95 -13.22
C THR A 124 -2.30 -16.55 -14.63
N GLU A 125 -3.50 -16.75 -15.16
CA GLU A 125 -3.70 -17.32 -16.48
C GLU A 125 -3.08 -16.43 -17.57
N PHE A 126 -3.31 -15.11 -17.51
CA PHE A 126 -2.72 -14.14 -18.43
C PHE A 126 -1.19 -14.24 -18.47
N LEU A 127 -0.53 -14.30 -17.33
CA LEU A 127 0.94 -14.38 -17.26
C LEU A 127 1.48 -15.75 -17.67
N SER A 128 0.71 -16.82 -17.48
CA SER A 128 1.06 -18.16 -17.93
C SER A 128 1.00 -18.31 -19.46
N GLN A 129 -0.01 -17.72 -20.10
CA GLN A 129 -0.19 -17.75 -21.57
C GLN A 129 0.76 -16.79 -22.29
N ASN A 130 1.35 -15.84 -21.57
CA ASN A 130 2.24 -14.83 -22.12
C ASN A 130 3.64 -14.88 -21.47
N PRO A 131 4.42 -15.96 -21.65
CA PRO A 131 5.74 -16.14 -21.03
C PRO A 131 6.76 -15.10 -21.50
N HIS A 132 6.52 -14.46 -22.65
CA HIS A 132 7.34 -13.37 -23.16
C HIS A 132 7.22 -12.06 -22.35
N ILE A 133 6.20 -11.92 -21.49
CA ILE A 133 6.08 -10.80 -20.55
C ILE A 133 7.02 -11.05 -19.37
N ASN A 134 8.30 -10.74 -19.57
CA ASN A 134 9.41 -11.07 -18.66
C ASN A 134 10.09 -9.82 -18.05
N ASN A 135 9.39 -8.67 -18.05
CA ASN A 135 9.89 -7.51 -17.32
C ASN A 135 9.93 -7.81 -15.81
N ARG A 136 10.83 -7.15 -15.06
CA ARG A 136 11.09 -7.42 -13.64
C ARG A 136 9.80 -7.52 -12.80
N LEU A 137 8.85 -6.61 -13.02
CA LEU A 137 7.58 -6.60 -12.28
C LEU A 137 6.74 -7.82 -12.59
N ALA A 138 6.62 -8.21 -13.85
CA ALA A 138 5.86 -9.40 -14.24
C ALA A 138 6.48 -10.71 -13.73
N CYS A 139 7.81 -10.79 -13.62
CA CYS A 139 8.47 -11.92 -12.98
C CYS A 139 8.12 -11.99 -11.49
N LEU A 140 8.25 -10.87 -10.78
CA LEU A 140 7.86 -10.79 -9.36
C LEU A 140 6.38 -11.15 -9.14
N VAL A 141 5.49 -10.67 -10.01
CA VAL A 141 4.05 -10.98 -9.92
C VAL A 141 3.81 -12.49 -10.02
N ARG A 142 4.51 -13.23 -10.88
CA ARG A 142 4.38 -14.69 -10.96
C ARG A 142 4.75 -15.35 -9.63
N GLU A 143 5.89 -14.95 -9.06
CA GLU A 143 6.39 -15.53 -7.81
C GLU A 143 5.48 -15.20 -6.61
N VAL A 144 5.01 -13.95 -6.49
CA VAL A 144 4.14 -13.58 -5.35
C VAL A 144 2.75 -14.21 -5.46
N MET A 145 2.25 -14.47 -6.68
CA MET A 145 0.95 -15.12 -6.87
C MET A 145 0.96 -16.61 -6.51
N GLU A 146 2.14 -17.23 -6.40
CA GLU A 146 2.32 -18.59 -5.90
C GLU A 146 2.35 -18.65 -4.36
N LEU A 147 2.36 -17.52 -3.66
CA LEU A 147 2.36 -17.49 -2.19
C LEU A 147 1.03 -18.05 -1.64
N PRO A 148 1.04 -19.18 -0.90
CA PRO A 148 -0.18 -19.87 -0.47
C PRO A 148 -1.10 -19.01 0.41
N TYR A 149 -0.50 -18.14 1.23
CA TYR A 149 -1.22 -17.33 2.20
C TYR A 149 -1.81 -16.04 1.60
N LEU A 150 -1.40 -15.66 0.38
CA LEU A 150 -1.74 -14.35 -0.18
C LEU A 150 -3.26 -14.18 -0.34
N LYS A 151 -3.95 -15.19 -0.86
CA LYS A 151 -5.42 -15.14 -1.04
C LYS A 151 -6.15 -14.90 0.28
N VAL A 152 -5.76 -15.60 1.34
CA VAL A 152 -6.32 -15.45 2.70
C VAL A 152 -6.18 -14.01 3.19
N VAL A 153 -4.99 -13.42 3.06
CA VAL A 153 -4.73 -12.05 3.50
C VAL A 153 -5.53 -11.04 2.71
N LEU A 154 -5.59 -11.19 1.39
CA LEU A 154 -6.35 -10.29 0.52
C LEU A 154 -7.85 -10.35 0.81
N VAL A 155 -8.39 -11.55 1.07
CA VAL A 155 -9.79 -11.72 1.49
C VAL A 155 -10.03 -11.04 2.83
N ALA A 156 -9.19 -11.25 3.85
CA ALA A 156 -9.33 -10.59 5.15
C ALA A 156 -9.30 -9.06 5.02
N PHE A 157 -8.37 -8.51 4.21
CA PHE A 157 -8.33 -7.08 3.91
C PHE A 157 -9.60 -6.59 3.21
N ALA A 158 -10.12 -7.35 2.25
CA ALA A 158 -11.34 -7.03 1.52
C ALA A 158 -12.56 -7.02 2.45
N CYS A 159 -12.75 -8.04 3.28
CA CYS A 159 -13.85 -8.11 4.25
C CYS A 159 -13.80 -6.95 5.25
N LEU A 160 -12.61 -6.61 5.77
CA LEU A 160 -12.43 -5.43 6.61
C LEU A 160 -12.76 -4.13 5.88
N GLY A 161 -12.51 -4.07 4.57
CA GLY A 161 -12.95 -2.96 3.72
C GLY A 161 -14.46 -2.78 3.74
N VAL A 162 -15.17 -3.85 3.40
CA VAL A 162 -16.62 -3.88 3.22
C VAL A 162 -17.35 -3.63 4.55
N HIS A 163 -16.88 -4.22 5.65
CA HIS A 163 -17.56 -4.13 6.94
C HIS A 163 -17.12 -2.94 7.80
N LEU A 164 -15.86 -2.49 7.70
CA LEU A 164 -15.32 -1.46 8.59
C LEU A 164 -14.91 -0.19 7.83
N VAL A 165 -13.96 -0.29 6.90
CA VAL A 165 -13.26 0.88 6.39
C VAL A 165 -14.17 1.77 5.55
N GLU A 166 -14.94 1.18 4.64
CA GLU A 166 -15.82 1.92 3.74
C GLU A 166 -17.09 2.44 4.45
N PRO A 167 -17.79 1.67 5.31
CA PRO A 167 -18.87 2.21 6.12
C PRO A 167 -18.41 3.35 7.05
N PHE A 168 -17.23 3.20 7.66
CA PHE A 168 -16.63 4.28 8.46
C PHE A 168 -16.39 5.52 7.62
N TYR A 169 -15.79 5.37 6.43
CA TYR A 169 -15.50 6.49 5.55
C TYR A 169 -16.78 7.17 5.09
N ALA A 170 -17.75 6.40 4.59
CA ALA A 170 -19.04 6.88 4.11
C ALA A 170 -19.80 7.66 5.19
N ARG A 171 -19.86 7.14 6.42
CA ARG A 171 -20.49 7.84 7.55
C ARG A 171 -19.73 9.11 7.94
N THR A 172 -18.40 9.09 7.82
CA THR A 172 -17.53 10.24 8.15
C THR A 172 -17.40 11.25 7.00
N ILE A 173 -18.12 11.10 5.89
CA ILE A 173 -18.21 12.14 4.84
C ILE A 173 -19.65 12.49 4.47
N GLU A 174 -20.63 11.92 5.17
CA GLU A 174 -22.04 12.13 4.92
C GLU A 174 -22.43 13.56 5.27
N LYS A 175 -22.91 14.32 4.26
CA LYS A 175 -23.17 15.76 4.37
C LYS A 175 -23.97 16.18 5.61
N ASP A 176 -24.94 15.35 6.00
CA ASP A 176 -25.89 15.65 7.08
C ASP A 176 -25.53 14.92 8.39
N ALA A 177 -24.34 14.32 8.49
CA ALA A 177 -23.86 13.71 9.71
C ALA A 177 -23.60 14.78 10.78
N THR A 178 -24.04 14.51 12.01
CA THR A 178 -23.77 15.35 13.17
C THR A 178 -22.67 14.77 14.05
N HIS A 179 -22.04 15.61 14.87
CA HIS A 179 -21.01 15.15 15.80
C HIS A 179 -21.58 14.18 16.86
N THR A 180 -22.82 14.37 17.33
CA THR A 180 -23.50 13.42 18.23
C THR A 180 -23.65 12.05 17.57
N GLN A 181 -24.16 12.04 16.33
CA GLN A 181 -24.31 10.82 15.54
C GLN A 181 -22.99 10.08 15.30
N LEU A 182 -21.90 10.83 15.07
CA LEU A 182 -20.58 10.24 14.87
C LEU A 182 -19.99 9.72 16.17
N ARG A 183 -20.27 10.37 17.31
CA ARG A 183 -19.88 9.86 18.62
C ARG A 183 -20.48 8.49 18.88
N GLU A 184 -21.80 8.36 18.69
CA GLU A 184 -22.51 7.08 18.84
C GLU A 184 -21.96 6.03 17.87
N PHE A 185 -21.76 6.43 16.62
CA PHE A 185 -21.20 5.56 15.59
C PHE A 185 -19.80 5.03 15.96
N TYR A 186 -18.88 5.90 16.38
CA TYR A 186 -17.53 5.50 16.74
C TYR A 186 -17.48 4.67 18.02
N LYS A 187 -18.32 4.97 19.02
CA LYS A 187 -18.44 4.13 20.22
C LYS A 187 -18.96 2.74 19.88
N GLY A 188 -20.00 2.65 19.06
CA GLY A 188 -20.54 1.37 18.60
C GLY A 188 -19.52 0.55 17.81
N LEU A 189 -18.77 1.19 16.90
CA LEU A 189 -17.68 0.54 16.17
C LEU A 189 -16.56 0.07 17.11
N HIS A 190 -16.15 0.90 18.08
CA HIS A 190 -15.10 0.54 19.03
C HIS A 190 -15.47 -0.67 19.88
N THR A 191 -16.74 -0.75 20.31
CA THR A 191 -17.27 -1.92 21.02
C THR A 191 -17.27 -3.15 20.12
N GLY A 192 -17.76 -3.02 18.89
CA GLY A 192 -17.79 -4.11 17.91
C GLY A 192 -16.41 -4.66 17.56
N LEU A 193 -15.42 -3.79 17.36
CA LEU A 193 -14.01 -4.18 17.15
C LEU A 193 -13.36 -4.88 18.36
N GLY A 194 -14.03 -4.88 19.51
CA GLY A 194 -13.62 -5.65 20.68
C GLY A 194 -14.16 -7.08 20.73
N GLN A 195 -14.99 -7.47 19.76
CA GLN A 195 -15.59 -8.80 19.68
C GLN A 195 -15.00 -9.58 18.50
N PRO A 196 -14.91 -10.92 18.59
CA PRO A 196 -14.62 -11.76 17.43
C PRO A 196 -15.65 -11.58 16.33
N ILE A 197 -15.26 -11.79 15.07
CA ILE A 197 -16.19 -11.71 13.95
C ILE A 197 -17.20 -12.85 13.93
N SER A 198 -18.38 -12.58 13.37
CA SER A 198 -19.46 -13.55 13.23
C SER A 198 -19.18 -14.65 12.19
N ASP A 199 -19.94 -15.74 12.26
CA ASP A 199 -19.83 -16.82 11.28
C ASP A 199 -20.20 -16.40 9.85
N ASN A 200 -21.08 -15.40 9.73
CA ASN A 200 -21.59 -14.91 8.45
C ASN A 200 -20.77 -13.73 7.89
N TYR A 201 -19.66 -13.38 8.53
CA TYR A 201 -18.79 -12.25 8.18
C TYR A 201 -18.39 -12.19 6.71
N THR A 202 -18.20 -13.34 6.06
CA THR A 202 -17.74 -13.43 4.67
C THR A 202 -18.87 -13.42 3.64
N THR A 203 -20.12 -13.56 4.08
CA THR A 203 -21.31 -13.65 3.19
C THR A 203 -21.77 -12.28 2.69
N PHE A 204 -21.33 -11.20 3.34
CA PHE A 204 -21.75 -9.83 3.07
C PHE A 204 -23.28 -9.62 3.06
N THR A 205 -24.05 -10.48 3.73
CA THR A 205 -25.52 -10.38 3.74
C THR A 205 -25.99 -9.26 4.67
N THR A 206 -25.42 -9.21 5.87
CA THR A 206 -25.69 -8.20 6.90
C THR A 206 -24.41 -7.49 7.32
N PRO A 207 -24.49 -6.25 7.84
CA PRO A 207 -23.33 -5.59 8.43
C PRO A 207 -22.85 -6.36 9.67
N GLU A 208 -21.52 -6.48 9.81
CA GLU A 208 -20.89 -7.11 10.97
C GLU A 208 -21.08 -6.29 12.26
N TYR A 209 -21.00 -4.96 12.14
CA TYR A 209 -21.10 -4.07 13.29
C TYR A 209 -22.52 -3.52 13.41
N PRO A 210 -23.23 -3.71 14.55
CA PRO A 210 -24.63 -3.29 14.71
C PRO A 210 -24.87 -1.79 14.50
N VAL A 211 -23.84 -0.97 14.68
CA VAL A 211 -23.91 0.48 14.50
C VAL A 211 -23.92 0.91 13.03
N VAL A 212 -23.54 0.00 12.12
CA VAL A 212 -23.64 0.19 10.67
C VAL A 212 -25.04 -0.23 10.24
N SER A 213 -25.84 0.72 9.77
CA SER A 213 -27.19 0.41 9.29
C SER A 213 -27.17 -0.39 7.98
N ASP A 214 -28.20 -1.19 7.73
CA ASP A 214 -28.36 -1.94 6.47
C ASP A 214 -28.36 -1.02 5.24
N LYS A 215 -28.93 0.18 5.37
CA LYS A 215 -28.92 1.18 4.31
C LYS A 215 -27.50 1.64 3.99
N LEU A 216 -26.70 1.97 5.02
CA LEU A 216 -25.31 2.37 4.85
C LEU A 216 -24.50 1.23 4.24
N PHE A 217 -24.63 0.02 4.79
CA PHE A 217 -23.93 -1.18 4.32
C PHE A 217 -24.27 -1.51 2.86
N SER A 218 -25.55 -1.48 2.49
CA SER A 218 -26.01 -1.70 1.12
C SER A 218 -25.47 -0.65 0.16
N SER A 219 -25.35 0.61 0.60
CA SER A 219 -24.82 1.67 -0.25
C SER A 219 -23.32 1.48 -0.55
N VAL A 220 -22.56 1.01 0.45
CA VAL A 220 -21.14 0.68 0.32
C VAL A 220 -20.95 -0.54 -0.56
N LYS A 221 -21.71 -1.63 -0.36
CA LYS A 221 -21.61 -2.85 -1.17
C LYS A 221 -21.74 -2.57 -2.67
N LYS A 222 -22.65 -1.67 -3.06
CA LYS A 222 -22.85 -1.28 -4.47
C LYS A 222 -21.60 -0.70 -5.12
N THR A 223 -20.65 -0.18 -4.34
CA THR A 223 -19.40 0.35 -4.87
C THR A 223 -18.42 -0.73 -5.32
N TYR A 224 -18.54 -1.97 -4.84
CA TYR A 224 -17.64 -3.08 -5.18
C TYR A 224 -18.07 -3.89 -6.41
N THR A 225 -19.32 -3.76 -6.85
CA THR A 225 -20.04 -4.70 -7.75
C THR A 225 -20.33 -6.05 -7.09
N GLU A 226 -21.36 -6.74 -7.58
CA GLU A 226 -21.79 -8.05 -7.04
C GLU A 226 -20.76 -9.14 -7.36
N GLU A 227 -20.20 -9.11 -8.57
CA GLU A 227 -19.22 -10.09 -9.06
C GLU A 227 -17.95 -10.13 -8.20
N VAL A 228 -17.46 -8.97 -7.77
CA VAL A 228 -16.29 -8.85 -6.90
C VAL A 228 -16.60 -9.38 -5.51
N LEU A 229 -17.74 -9.00 -4.92
CA LEU A 229 -18.12 -9.47 -3.59
C LEU A 229 -18.36 -10.99 -3.58
N ASN A 230 -18.96 -11.54 -4.62
CA ASN A 230 -19.13 -12.98 -4.79
C ASN A 230 -17.78 -13.68 -4.87
N SER A 231 -16.83 -13.17 -5.68
CA SER A 231 -15.49 -13.76 -5.75
C SER A 231 -14.73 -13.71 -4.43
N VAL A 232 -14.89 -12.64 -3.63
CA VAL A 232 -14.31 -12.58 -2.28
C VAL A 232 -14.97 -13.62 -1.37
N SER A 233 -16.30 -13.75 -1.41
CA SER A 233 -17.05 -14.73 -0.60
C SER A 233 -16.67 -16.17 -0.97
N ASP A 234 -16.52 -16.47 -2.26
CA ASP A 234 -16.18 -17.81 -2.75
C ASP A 234 -14.79 -18.23 -2.25
N VAL A 235 -13.77 -17.37 -2.41
CA VAL A 235 -12.42 -17.64 -1.89
C VAL A 235 -12.41 -17.67 -0.35
N ALA A 236 -13.24 -16.86 0.30
CA ALA A 236 -13.37 -16.89 1.75
C ALA A 236 -13.95 -18.21 2.26
N ALA A 237 -14.89 -18.83 1.52
CA ALA A 237 -15.46 -20.12 1.89
C ALA A 237 -14.43 -21.26 1.85
N GLU A 238 -13.46 -21.19 0.93
CA GLU A 238 -12.35 -22.15 0.83
C GLU A 238 -11.36 -22.04 2.00
N HIS A 239 -11.29 -20.88 2.66
CA HIS A 239 -10.29 -20.54 3.68
C HIS A 239 -10.92 -19.90 4.94
N LEU A 240 -12.14 -20.32 5.30
CA LEU A 240 -12.97 -19.62 6.26
C LEU A 240 -12.28 -19.46 7.62
N ASP A 241 -11.66 -20.54 8.12
CA ASP A 241 -11.02 -20.56 9.42
C ASP A 241 -9.78 -19.65 9.47
N GLU A 242 -8.96 -19.66 8.41
CA GLU A 242 -7.78 -18.81 8.31
C GLU A 242 -8.17 -17.33 8.17
N VAL A 243 -9.18 -17.02 7.35
CA VAL A 243 -9.71 -15.66 7.20
C VAL A 243 -10.25 -15.14 8.53
N LYS A 244 -11.00 -15.98 9.26
CA LYS A 244 -11.53 -15.61 10.58
C LYS A 244 -10.43 -15.31 11.58
N LYS A 245 -9.51 -16.26 11.79
CA LYS A 245 -8.36 -16.12 12.70
C LYS A 245 -7.53 -14.88 12.39
N LEU A 246 -7.25 -14.65 11.10
CA LEU A 246 -6.45 -13.51 10.69
C LEU A 246 -7.18 -12.18 10.92
N THR A 247 -8.48 -12.12 10.64
CA THR A 247 -9.28 -10.92 10.86
C THR A 247 -9.37 -10.61 12.36
N ASP A 248 -9.66 -11.61 13.19
CA ASP A 248 -9.70 -11.46 14.66
C ASP A 248 -8.36 -10.98 15.24
N LEU A 249 -7.24 -11.43 14.66
CA LEU A 249 -5.91 -10.92 15.03
C LEU A 249 -5.73 -9.42 14.70
N MET A 250 -6.40 -8.92 13.67
CA MET A 250 -6.33 -7.51 13.27
C MET A 250 -7.24 -6.59 14.10
N LEU A 251 -8.39 -7.08 14.59
CA LEU A 251 -9.40 -6.24 15.24
C LEU A 251 -8.88 -5.42 16.43
N PRO A 252 -8.06 -5.95 17.37
CA PRO A 252 -7.55 -5.16 18.50
C PRO A 252 -6.68 -3.98 18.06
N HIS A 253 -5.92 -4.15 16.98
CA HIS A 253 -5.09 -3.06 16.43
C HIS A 253 -5.94 -2.00 15.74
N LEU A 254 -7.00 -2.41 15.05
CA LEU A 254 -7.97 -1.49 14.44
C LEU A 254 -8.75 -0.72 15.51
N LYS A 255 -9.17 -1.40 16.58
CA LYS A 255 -9.79 -0.80 17.77
C LYS A 255 -8.91 0.29 18.37
N THR A 256 -7.63 -0.02 18.58
CA THR A 256 -6.63 0.93 19.10
C THR A 256 -6.46 2.15 18.18
N VAL A 257 -6.43 1.95 16.86
CA VAL A 257 -6.36 3.06 15.90
C VAL A 257 -7.58 3.96 16.00
N LEU A 258 -8.78 3.38 16.05
CA LEU A 258 -10.03 4.13 16.18
C LEU A 258 -10.04 4.95 17.47
N ALA A 259 -9.77 4.31 18.61
CA ALA A 259 -9.72 4.95 19.92
C ALA A 259 -8.73 6.12 19.94
N ARG A 260 -7.50 5.90 19.48
CA ARG A 260 -6.46 6.94 19.45
C ARG A 260 -6.82 8.12 18.55
N GLN A 261 -7.33 7.87 17.34
CA GLN A 261 -7.57 8.93 16.37
C GLN A 261 -8.90 9.66 16.55
N ARG A 262 -9.86 9.03 17.25
CA ARG A 262 -11.15 9.63 17.59
C ARG A 262 -11.31 9.83 19.10
N ARG A 263 -10.20 9.89 19.83
CA ARG A 263 -10.17 10.07 21.30
C ARG A 263 -11.00 11.25 21.76
N ASP A 264 -11.02 12.35 21.01
CA ASP A 264 -11.74 13.58 21.35
C ASP A 264 -13.29 13.43 21.30
N TYR A 265 -13.80 12.28 20.83
CA TYR A 265 -15.19 11.87 20.96
C TYR A 265 -15.49 11.11 22.28
N GLY A 266 -14.48 10.88 23.11
CA GLY A 266 -14.57 10.17 24.40
C GLY A 266 -14.86 8.68 24.23
N ILE A 267 -14.10 7.99 23.36
CA ILE A 267 -14.31 6.57 23.02
C ILE A 267 -13.68 5.64 24.05
N ASP A 268 -12.45 5.94 24.45
CA ASP A 268 -11.65 5.18 25.42
C ASP A 268 -10.82 6.20 26.21
N GLU A 269 -11.45 6.79 27.22
CA GLU A 269 -10.87 7.88 28.01
C GLU A 269 -9.78 7.39 28.96
N GLU A 270 -9.78 6.10 29.30
CA GLU A 270 -8.76 5.48 30.15
C GLU A 270 -7.44 5.33 29.41
N THR A 271 -7.47 4.82 28.17
CA THR A 271 -6.26 4.55 27.39
C THR A 271 -5.84 5.77 26.56
N PHE A 272 -6.81 6.53 26.05
CA PHE A 272 -6.58 7.69 25.18
C PHE A 272 -7.41 8.89 25.68
N PRO A 273 -6.93 9.62 26.69
CA PRO A 273 -7.65 10.78 27.23
C PRO A 273 -7.88 11.84 26.14
N MET A 274 -8.99 12.57 26.27
CA MET A 274 -9.34 13.66 25.37
C MET A 274 -8.35 14.81 25.55
N ASP A 275 -7.77 15.30 24.44
CA ASP A 275 -6.93 16.50 24.47
C ASP A 275 -7.79 17.75 24.16
N TYR A 276 -8.76 17.59 23.26
CA TYR A 276 -9.64 18.67 22.81
C TYR A 276 -11.06 18.13 22.61
N PRO A 277 -11.85 17.92 23.67
CA PRO A 277 -13.19 17.32 23.58
C PRO A 277 -14.05 18.00 22.50
N VAL A 278 -14.63 17.23 21.58
CA VAL A 278 -15.50 17.76 20.50
C VAL A 278 -16.61 18.65 21.06
N SER A 279 -17.14 18.27 22.24
CA SER A 279 -18.21 19.01 22.91
C SER A 279 -17.83 20.42 23.33
N GLU A 280 -16.54 20.71 23.47
CA GLU A 280 -16.02 22.00 23.89
C GLU A 280 -15.54 22.85 22.70
N GLN A 281 -15.51 22.29 21.49
CA GLN A 281 -15.00 22.97 20.30
C GLN A 281 -16.00 23.94 19.66
N ALA A 282 -17.29 23.81 19.94
CA ALA A 282 -18.32 24.67 19.37
C ALA A 282 -19.51 24.85 20.32
N SER A 283 -20.12 26.04 20.30
CA SER A 283 -21.34 26.35 21.08
C SER A 283 -22.58 25.59 20.61
N ASN A 284 -22.61 25.17 19.34
CA ASN A 284 -23.62 24.27 18.79
C ASN A 284 -22.90 23.17 18.01
N ILE A 285 -22.66 22.05 18.69
CA ILE A 285 -21.91 20.90 18.17
C ILE A 285 -22.60 20.33 16.94
N ASP A 286 -23.91 20.05 17.00
CA ASP A 286 -24.63 19.43 15.87
C ASP A 286 -24.96 20.41 14.74
N GLY A 287 -24.90 21.72 15.00
CA GLY A 287 -24.93 22.75 13.97
C GLY A 287 -23.57 23.01 13.30
N THR A 288 -22.50 22.37 13.78
CA THR A 288 -21.15 22.54 13.23
C THR A 288 -20.90 21.50 12.14
N PRO A 289 -20.49 21.91 10.93
CA PRO A 289 -20.16 20.97 9.86
C PRO A 289 -19.04 20.02 10.28
N VAL A 290 -19.31 18.72 10.21
CA VAL A 290 -18.30 17.69 10.49
C VAL A 290 -17.27 17.61 9.35
N HIS A 291 -17.70 17.87 8.12
CA HIS A 291 -16.87 17.66 6.92
C HIS A 291 -16.29 18.96 6.37
N ASN A 292 -14.98 18.99 6.15
CA ASN A 292 -14.34 19.96 5.27
C ASN A 292 -13.65 19.25 4.12
N ILE A 293 -14.40 19.05 3.04
CA ILE A 293 -13.92 18.56 1.74
C ILE A 293 -12.69 19.36 1.27
N GLY A 294 -12.58 20.65 1.64
CA GLY A 294 -11.40 21.47 1.39
C GLY A 294 -10.13 20.96 2.09
N MET A 295 -10.22 20.58 3.37
CA MET A 295 -9.10 19.99 4.12
C MET A 295 -8.73 18.60 3.58
N GLU A 296 -9.69 17.76 3.22
CA GLU A 296 -9.41 16.45 2.61
C GLU A 296 -8.72 16.58 1.25
N ARG A 297 -9.18 17.53 0.42
CA ARG A 297 -8.51 17.86 -0.85
C ARG A 297 -7.10 18.38 -0.64
N GLN A 298 -6.85 19.16 0.42
CA GLN A 298 -5.50 19.61 0.77
C GLN A 298 -4.61 18.45 1.25
N CYS A 299 -5.08 17.61 2.16
CA CYS A 299 -4.34 16.44 2.65
C CYS A 299 -4.03 15.47 1.51
N GLY A 300 -5.01 15.18 0.65
CA GLY A 300 -4.81 14.34 -0.54
C GLY A 300 -3.85 14.95 -1.57
N LYS A 301 -3.80 16.28 -1.71
CA LYS A 301 -2.78 16.96 -2.54
C LYS A 301 -1.39 16.87 -1.92
N VAL A 302 -1.27 16.95 -0.60
CA VAL A 302 -0.01 16.80 0.12
C VAL A 302 0.50 15.36 0.02
N ASP A 303 -0.34 14.35 0.26
CA ASP A 303 0.01 12.94 0.10
C ASP A 303 0.43 12.60 -1.34
N TYR A 304 -0.33 13.09 -2.33
CA TYR A 304 0.05 12.95 -3.75
C TYR A 304 1.42 13.59 -4.04
N ARG A 305 1.70 14.77 -3.51
CA ARG A 305 2.99 15.46 -3.69
C ARG A 305 4.12 14.72 -2.97
N LEU A 306 3.88 14.21 -1.77
CA LEU A 306 4.85 13.41 -1.00
C LEU A 306 5.25 12.14 -1.78
N LYS A 307 4.26 11.39 -2.27
CA LYS A 307 4.49 10.16 -3.04
C LYS A 307 5.11 10.41 -4.42
N LYS A 308 4.73 11.50 -5.10
CA LYS A 308 5.22 11.78 -6.46
C LYS A 308 6.56 12.51 -6.51
N LEU A 309 6.84 13.38 -5.53
CA LEU A 309 8.03 14.24 -5.56
C LEU A 309 9.14 13.76 -4.63
N GLY A 310 8.87 12.88 -3.64
CA GLY A 310 9.89 12.32 -2.75
C GLY A 310 10.69 13.34 -1.92
N THR A 311 10.31 14.62 -1.93
CA THR A 311 11.16 15.74 -1.47
C THR A 311 10.73 16.38 -0.16
N LEU A 312 9.63 15.95 0.45
CA LEU A 312 9.17 16.52 1.72
C LEU A 312 9.33 15.47 2.83
N ASN A 313 10.37 15.63 3.63
CA ASN A 313 10.50 14.90 4.89
C ASN A 313 9.29 15.24 5.78
N ALA A 314 8.60 14.22 6.27
CA ALA A 314 7.53 14.39 7.25
C ALA A 314 8.13 14.96 8.53
N VAL A 315 7.96 16.27 8.75
CA VAL A 315 8.41 16.93 9.99
C VAL A 315 7.33 16.74 11.04
N SER A 316 7.69 16.26 12.23
CA SER A 316 6.71 16.04 13.30
C SER A 316 6.04 17.36 13.69
N ARG A 317 4.74 17.27 14.02
CA ARG A 317 3.96 18.42 14.51
C ARG A 317 4.63 19.10 15.70
N SER A 318 5.33 18.34 16.55
CA SER A 318 6.10 18.87 17.69
C SER A 318 7.20 19.85 17.24
N ILE A 319 7.92 19.56 16.16
CA ILE A 319 8.97 20.45 15.63
C ILE A 319 8.36 21.74 15.06
N ILE A 320 7.21 21.66 14.39
CA ILE A 320 6.53 22.85 13.84
C ILE A 320 5.95 23.73 14.95
N LEU A 321 5.36 23.13 15.98
CA LEU A 321 4.81 23.84 17.14
C LEU A 321 5.93 24.48 17.96
N GLN A 322 7.02 23.74 18.21
CA GLN A 322 8.20 24.25 18.89
C GLN A 322 8.83 25.43 18.12
N LYS A 323 9.04 25.29 16.80
CA LYS A 323 9.56 26.37 15.96
C LYS A 323 8.63 27.58 15.89
N SER A 324 7.32 27.36 15.89
CA SER A 324 6.33 28.45 15.92
C SER A 324 6.32 29.18 17.26
N GLN A 325 6.54 28.48 18.38
CA GLN A 325 6.72 29.10 19.70
C GLN A 325 8.02 29.88 19.79
N GLU A 326 9.14 29.33 19.29
CA GLU A 326 10.43 30.02 19.22
C GLU A 326 10.34 31.32 18.39
N LEU A 327 9.59 31.29 17.28
CA LEU A 327 9.33 32.45 16.42
C LEU A 327 8.45 33.52 17.10
N ARG A 328 7.40 33.11 17.83
CA ARG A 328 6.52 34.04 18.56
C ARG A 328 7.22 34.69 19.75
N ASN A 329 8.11 33.96 20.41
CA ASN A 329 8.80 34.43 21.61
C ASN A 329 10.06 35.26 21.28
N GLY A 330 10.28 35.61 20.02
CA GLY A 330 11.39 36.46 19.60
C GLY A 330 12.78 35.82 19.77
N GLN A 331 12.86 34.52 20.04
CA GLN A 331 14.11 33.78 20.25
C GLN A 331 14.75 33.32 18.94
N VAL A 332 14.66 34.10 17.87
CA VAL A 332 15.39 33.79 16.63
C VAL A 332 16.74 34.49 16.71
N PRO A 333 17.88 33.76 16.72
CA PRO A 333 19.15 34.40 16.40
C PRO A 333 19.01 34.94 14.99
N SER A 334 19.30 36.24 14.81
CA SER A 334 19.45 36.94 13.53
C SER A 334 19.75 35.99 12.36
N PHE A 335 19.14 36.21 11.18
CA PHE A 335 19.36 35.41 9.96
C PHE A 335 20.86 35.15 9.62
N ARG A 336 21.80 35.90 10.21
CA ARG A 336 23.25 35.65 10.17
C ARG A 336 23.73 34.44 10.99
N GLY A 337 22.99 33.98 11.99
CA GLY A 337 23.30 32.81 12.84
C GLY A 337 23.15 31.47 12.11
N PHE A 338 22.41 31.43 11.01
CA PHE A 338 22.30 30.23 10.17
C PHE A 338 23.49 30.05 9.21
N LYS A 339 24.47 30.95 9.21
CA LYS A 339 25.65 30.81 8.33
C LYS A 339 26.41 29.52 8.61
N ALA A 340 26.60 29.17 9.88
CA ALA A 340 27.26 27.93 10.28
C ALA A 340 26.44 26.69 9.93
N ALA A 341 25.11 26.69 10.15
CA ALA A 341 24.24 25.58 9.79
C ALA A 341 24.08 25.42 8.27
N ALA A 342 24.06 26.52 7.52
CA ALA A 342 24.04 26.52 6.06
C ALA A 342 25.39 26.06 5.48
N GLN A 343 26.52 26.44 6.09
CA GLN A 343 27.85 25.90 5.74
C GLN A 343 27.95 24.42 6.05
N ALA A 344 27.54 23.98 7.23
CA ALA A 344 27.53 22.56 7.60
C ALA A 344 26.65 21.74 6.66
N LYS A 345 25.48 22.27 6.28
CA LYS A 345 24.63 21.64 5.25
C LYS A 345 25.34 21.57 3.90
N ARG A 346 26.01 22.65 3.47
CA ARG A 346 26.76 22.69 2.21
C ARG A 346 27.93 21.70 2.21
N GLU A 347 28.65 21.57 3.32
CA GLU A 347 29.75 20.61 3.49
C GLU A 347 29.26 19.16 3.52
N VAL A 348 28.09 18.89 4.10
CA VAL A 348 27.46 17.56 4.04
C VAL A 348 26.99 17.25 2.62
N GLU A 349 26.39 18.20 1.90
CA GLU A 349 26.00 18.03 0.50
C GLU A 349 27.21 17.84 -0.42
N LEU A 350 28.31 18.57 -0.20
CA LEU A 350 29.58 18.38 -0.90
C LEU A 350 30.19 17.01 -0.62
N ASN A 351 30.33 16.62 0.66
CA ASN A 351 30.84 15.30 1.05
C ASN A 351 29.96 14.17 0.49
N TRP A 352 28.63 14.35 0.46
CA TRP A 352 27.72 13.38 -0.12
C TRP A 352 27.92 13.27 -1.64
N THR A 353 28.06 14.41 -2.33
CA THR A 353 28.26 14.45 -3.78
C THR A 353 29.61 13.84 -4.17
N GLU A 354 30.67 14.12 -3.41
CA GLU A 354 32.00 13.50 -3.58
C GLU A 354 31.97 12.01 -3.28
N ARG A 355 31.34 11.56 -2.17
CA ARG A 355 31.20 10.13 -1.87
C ARG A 355 30.34 9.38 -2.89
N MET A 356 29.30 10.03 -3.42
CA MET A 356 28.48 9.46 -4.49
C MET A 356 29.26 9.41 -5.80
N LYS A 357 30.08 10.41 -6.10
CA LYS A 357 30.96 10.42 -7.26
C LYS A 357 32.04 9.33 -7.16
N GLU A 358 32.69 9.18 -6.02
CA GLU A 358 33.65 8.08 -5.75
C GLU A 358 33.00 6.69 -5.76
N LYS A 359 31.74 6.56 -5.29
CA LYS A 359 31.00 5.30 -5.38
C LYS A 359 30.54 5.00 -6.82
N PHE A 360 30.23 6.03 -7.59
CA PHE A 360 29.86 5.89 -9.00
C PHE A 360 31.08 5.59 -9.87
N GLU A 361 32.23 6.22 -9.59
CA GLU A 361 33.52 5.93 -10.23
C GLU A 361 34.00 4.52 -9.89
N ARG A 362 33.97 4.09 -8.62
CA ARG A 362 34.25 2.68 -8.24
C ARG A 362 33.26 1.68 -8.84
N GLY A 363 31.97 2.00 -8.85
CA GLY A 363 30.95 1.13 -9.45
C GLY A 363 31.02 1.07 -10.98
N ALA A 364 31.56 2.12 -11.62
CA ALA A 364 31.88 2.13 -13.03
C ALA A 364 33.15 1.31 -13.33
N GLU A 365 34.19 1.43 -12.50
CA GLU A 365 35.42 0.62 -12.58
C GLU A 365 35.14 -0.88 -12.41
N GLU A 366 34.32 -1.29 -11.42
CA GLU A 366 33.93 -2.70 -11.23
C GLU A 366 33.12 -3.26 -12.40
N LYS A 367 32.22 -2.46 -13.00
CA LYS A 367 31.46 -2.85 -14.20
C LYS A 367 32.35 -2.93 -15.44
N GLN A 368 33.35 -2.04 -15.55
CA GLN A 368 34.29 -2.03 -16.66
C GLN A 368 35.30 -3.19 -16.54
N GLU A 369 35.74 -3.54 -15.32
CA GLU A 369 36.59 -4.71 -15.06
C GLU A 369 35.82 -6.02 -15.31
N MET A 370 34.55 -6.11 -14.90
CA MET A 370 33.68 -7.25 -15.23
C MET A 370 33.42 -7.37 -16.75
N ALA A 371 33.22 -6.25 -17.44
CA ALA A 371 33.05 -6.24 -18.90
C ALA A 371 34.34 -6.70 -19.61
N GLN A 372 35.51 -6.24 -19.17
CA GLN A 372 36.81 -6.68 -19.69
C GLN A 372 37.10 -8.15 -19.38
N ARG A 373 36.70 -8.67 -18.20
CA ARG A 373 36.79 -10.10 -17.88
C ARG A 373 35.86 -10.95 -18.74
N LYS A 374 34.64 -10.49 -19.00
CA LYS A 374 33.70 -11.16 -19.93
C LYS A 374 34.24 -11.16 -21.37
N GLU A 375 34.81 -10.05 -21.83
CA GLU A 375 35.38 -9.98 -23.17
C GLU A 375 36.66 -10.81 -23.31
N ARG A 376 37.54 -10.85 -22.30
CA ARG A 376 38.69 -11.80 -22.30
C ARG A 376 38.24 -13.25 -22.33
N ARG A 377 37.19 -13.62 -21.58
CA ARG A 377 36.62 -14.97 -21.66
C ARG A 377 36.08 -15.26 -23.06
N ARG A 378 35.41 -14.30 -23.69
CA ARG A 378 34.91 -14.43 -25.07
C ARG A 378 36.03 -14.61 -26.09
N LEU A 379 37.10 -13.81 -25.98
CA LEU A 379 38.28 -13.90 -26.85
C LEU A 379 39.06 -15.21 -26.66
N ASN A 380 39.27 -15.65 -25.41
CA ASN A 380 39.88 -16.95 -25.14
C ASN A 380 39.05 -18.11 -25.70
N MET A 381 37.72 -18.02 -25.61
CA MET A 381 36.81 -19.02 -26.17
C MET A 381 36.86 -19.02 -27.71
N LEU A 382 36.95 -17.85 -28.33
CA LEU A 382 37.15 -17.68 -29.78
C LEU A 382 38.49 -18.24 -30.25
N ASP A 383 39.58 -18.00 -29.51
CA ASP A 383 40.89 -18.56 -29.86
C ASP A 383 40.97 -20.06 -29.61
N THR A 384 40.27 -20.56 -28.58
CA THR A 384 40.05 -22.01 -28.38
C THR A 384 39.30 -22.59 -29.59
N LEU A 385 38.21 -21.96 -30.04
CA LEU A 385 37.47 -22.39 -31.23
C LEU A 385 38.29 -22.30 -32.53
N LYS A 386 39.20 -21.33 -32.66
CA LYS A 386 40.18 -21.27 -33.77
C LYS A 386 41.20 -22.40 -33.69
N SER A 387 41.67 -22.76 -32.49
CA SER A 387 42.61 -23.86 -32.27
C SER A 387 41.99 -25.23 -32.59
N PHE A 388 40.66 -25.35 -32.50
CA PHE A 388 39.87 -26.50 -32.96
C PHE A 388 39.48 -26.42 -34.45
N GLY A 389 40.04 -25.47 -35.22
CA GLY A 389 39.88 -25.40 -36.68
C GLY A 389 38.98 -24.28 -37.22
N GLY A 390 38.60 -23.28 -36.41
CA GLY A 390 37.84 -22.11 -36.89
C GLY A 390 36.45 -22.46 -37.46
N PRO A 391 35.64 -21.46 -37.87
CA PRO A 391 34.25 -21.69 -38.21
C PRO A 391 34.13 -22.45 -39.54
N SER A 392 34.00 -23.77 -39.46
CA SER A 392 33.66 -24.63 -40.58
C SER A 392 32.24 -24.29 -41.06
N LEU A 393 32.17 -23.63 -42.21
CA LEU A 393 30.96 -23.46 -43.02
C LEU A 393 30.52 -24.83 -43.55
N THR A 394 29.70 -25.56 -42.80
CA THR A 394 28.58 -26.39 -43.28
C THR A 394 28.02 -27.29 -42.15
N VAL A 395 26.69 -27.29 -42.01
CA VAL A 395 25.92 -28.05 -41.02
C VAL A 395 26.16 -29.57 -41.07
N GLU A 396 26.64 -30.09 -42.21
CA GLU A 396 26.87 -31.52 -42.43
C GLU A 396 28.07 -32.08 -41.65
N LYS A 397 29.13 -31.30 -41.41
CA LYS A 397 30.29 -31.75 -40.60
C LYS A 397 30.03 -31.73 -39.08
N LEU A 398 29.07 -30.93 -38.62
CA LEU A 398 28.64 -30.95 -37.22
C LEU A 398 27.84 -32.21 -36.88
N LYS A 399 27.06 -32.74 -37.84
CA LYS A 399 26.31 -33.98 -37.63
C LYS A 399 27.22 -35.22 -37.59
N SER A 400 28.32 -35.26 -38.34
CA SER A 400 29.23 -36.42 -38.32
C SER A 400 30.12 -36.50 -37.08
N SER A 401 30.41 -35.37 -36.43
CA SER A 401 31.27 -35.32 -35.22
C SER A 401 30.53 -35.60 -33.91
N LEU A 402 29.22 -35.32 -33.85
CA LEU A 402 28.37 -35.60 -32.67
C LEU A 402 27.96 -37.07 -32.54
N TRP A 403 28.14 -37.90 -33.57
CA TRP A 403 27.77 -39.33 -33.56
C TRP A 403 28.92 -40.29 -33.24
N MET A 404 30.16 -39.81 -33.05
CA MET A 404 31.31 -40.67 -32.66
C MET A 404 31.60 -40.70 -31.15
N LYS A 405 30.67 -40.24 -30.31
CA LYS A 405 30.77 -40.43 -28.85
C LYS A 405 29.43 -40.87 -28.27
N VAL A 406 29.03 -42.08 -28.67
CA VAL A 406 28.37 -43.07 -27.81
C VAL A 406 29.15 -44.36 -27.96
#